data_AF-A0A966GEY5-F1
#
_entry.id   AF-A0A966GEY5-F1
#
_cell.length_a   1.000
_cell.length_b   1.000
_cell.length_c   1.000
_cell.angle_alpha   90.00
_cell.angle_beta   90.00
_cell.angle_gamma   90.00
#
_symmetry.space_group_name_H-M   'P 1'
#
loop_
_entity.id
_entity.type
_entity.pdbx_description
1 polymer ?
#
loop_
_entity_poly.entity_id
_entity_poly.type
_entity_poly.pdbx_seq_one_letter_code
_entity_poly.pdbx_strand_id
1 'polypeptide(L)'
;MNRAKGHRAGWFWLIGGATVFVLLVNFVPKPPLREAKLAQIRCVAGAVALHQQLFAMWEADPAFVPEFRDAFQDKFARLISITRALNTSHDRHAAAIRPLMVEAETARDQAVATDPDGYVQRAWAEMQRCHDAIFAQDAART
;
A
#
# COMPACT_ATOMS: atom_id res chain seq x y z
N MET A 1 16.76 8.06 -67.11
CA MET A 1 16.33 8.31 -65.72
C MET A 1 15.45 7.15 -65.28
N ASN A 2 15.82 6.44 -64.21
CA ASN A 2 14.96 5.67 -63.29
C ASN A 2 15.73 4.49 -62.68
N ARG A 3 16.09 4.61 -61.39
CA ARG A 3 15.99 3.52 -60.40
C ARG A 3 16.40 4.05 -59.02
N ALA A 4 15.39 4.40 -58.22
CA ALA A 4 15.49 4.35 -56.77
C ALA A 4 14.51 3.28 -56.33
N LYS A 5 15.00 2.17 -55.77
CA LYS A 5 14.17 1.22 -55.02
C LYS A 5 15.04 0.39 -54.07
N GLY A 6 14.70 0.46 -52.79
CA GLY A 6 14.72 -0.73 -51.95
C GLY A 6 15.71 -0.78 -50.80
N HIS A 7 15.66 0.13 -49.82
CA HIS A 7 16.30 -0.07 -48.51
C HIS A 7 15.47 0.48 -47.35
N ARG A 8 14.18 0.10 -47.26
CA ARG A 8 13.31 0.49 -46.12
C ARG A 8 12.41 -0.62 -45.58
N ALA A 9 12.69 -1.89 -45.89
CA ALA A 9 11.85 -3.02 -45.45
C ALA A 9 12.33 -3.74 -44.18
N GLY A 10 13.55 -3.45 -43.68
CA GLY A 10 14.15 -4.19 -42.57
C GLY A 10 13.85 -3.69 -41.15
N TRP A 11 13.41 -2.44 -40.98
CA TRP A 11 13.25 -1.84 -39.64
C TRP A 11 11.85 -2.00 -39.03
N PHE A 12 10.81 -2.18 -39.85
CA PHE A 12 9.45 -2.31 -39.35
C PHE A 12 9.18 -3.63 -38.63
N TRP A 13 9.92 -4.69 -38.95
CA TRP A 13 9.74 -6.01 -38.32
C TRP A 13 10.32 -6.10 -36.90
N LEU A 14 11.37 -5.33 -36.57
CA LEU A 14 11.95 -5.31 -35.23
C LEU A 14 11.07 -4.56 -34.23
N ILE A 15 10.41 -3.49 -34.68
CA ILE A 15 9.51 -2.70 -33.83
C ILE A 15 8.27 -3.53 -33.47
N GLY A 16 7.65 -4.21 -34.45
CA GLY A 16 6.47 -5.05 -34.20
C GLY A 16 6.71 -6.22 -33.24
N GLY A 17 7.89 -6.85 -33.30
CA GLY A 17 8.26 -7.93 -32.36
C GLY A 17 8.44 -7.44 -30.93
N ALA A 18 9.03 -6.26 -30.73
CA ALA A 18 9.24 -5.68 -29.40
C ALA A 18 7.92 -5.22 -28.74
N THR A 19 6.98 -4.63 -29.50
CA THR A 19 5.66 -4.25 -28.96
C THR A 19 4.83 -5.47 -28.56
N VAL A 20 4.88 -6.55 -29.35
CA VAL A 20 4.19 -7.81 -29.01
C VAL A 20 4.80 -8.46 -27.76
N PHE A 21 6.12 -8.40 -27.58
CA PHE A 21 6.78 -8.92 -26.38
C PHE A 21 6.45 -8.09 -25.12
N VAL A 22 6.43 -6.76 -25.21
CA VAL A 22 6.04 -5.88 -24.08
C VAL A 22 4.57 -6.09 -23.69
N LEU A 23 3.69 -6.37 -24.65
CA LEU A 23 2.29 -6.71 -24.37
C LEU A 23 2.16 -8.11 -23.74
N LEU A 24 2.91 -9.12 -24.23
CA LEU A 24 2.91 -10.47 -23.65
C LEU A 24 3.44 -10.49 -22.21
N VAL A 25 4.47 -9.72 -21.88
CA VAL A 25 5.01 -9.62 -20.51
C VAL A 25 4.00 -8.96 -19.55
N ASN A 26 3.08 -8.12 -20.06
CA ASN A 26 1.98 -7.57 -19.27
C ASN A 26 0.80 -8.54 -19.09
N PHE A 27 0.66 -9.55 -19.96
CA PHE A 27 -0.43 -10.52 -19.94
C PHE A 27 -0.12 -11.81 -19.18
N VAL A 28 1.11 -12.01 -18.70
CA VAL A 28 1.40 -13.11 -17.77
C VAL A 28 0.76 -12.78 -16.42
N PRO A 29 -0.22 -13.57 -15.93
CA PRO A 29 -0.75 -13.38 -14.59
C PRO A 29 0.40 -13.58 -13.60
N LYS A 30 0.82 -12.48 -12.99
CA LYS A 30 1.89 -12.47 -11.99
C LYS A 30 1.39 -13.23 -10.75
N PRO A 31 2.26 -13.99 -10.06
CA PRO A 31 1.84 -14.76 -8.91
C PRO A 31 1.23 -13.84 -7.84
N PRO A 32 0.15 -14.28 -7.15
CA PRO A 32 -0.49 -13.49 -6.12
C PRO A 32 0.50 -13.13 -5.01
N LEU A 33 0.29 -11.98 -4.35
CA LEU A 33 1.02 -11.64 -3.13
C LEU A 33 0.91 -12.80 -2.14
N ARG A 34 2.01 -13.17 -1.50
CA ARG A 34 1.97 -14.10 -0.36
C ARG A 34 1.04 -13.51 0.70
N GLU A 35 0.19 -14.35 1.30
CA GLU A 35 -0.81 -13.91 2.28
C GLU A 35 -0.21 -13.06 3.41
N ALA A 36 1.00 -13.41 3.86
CA ALA A 36 1.74 -12.65 4.87
C ALA A 36 2.04 -11.20 4.44
N LYS A 37 2.34 -10.94 3.15
CA LYS A 37 2.58 -9.59 2.63
C LYS A 37 1.28 -8.79 2.50
N LEU A 38 0.19 -9.44 2.09
CA LEU A 38 -1.12 -8.79 2.09
C LEU A 38 -1.55 -8.39 3.50
N ALA A 39 -1.31 -9.25 4.49
CA ALA A 39 -1.58 -8.93 5.89
C ALA A 39 -0.76 -7.71 6.38
N GLN A 40 0.53 -7.63 6.01
CA GLN A 40 1.35 -6.45 6.30
C GLN A 40 0.78 -5.17 5.66
N ILE A 41 0.36 -5.23 4.39
CA ILE A 41 -0.21 -4.06 3.70
C ILE A 41 -1.54 -3.63 4.34
N ARG A 42 -2.41 -4.58 4.69
CA ARG A 42 -3.65 -4.28 5.42
C ARG A 42 -3.39 -3.62 6.77
N CYS A 43 -2.35 -4.07 7.48
CA CYS A 43 -1.89 -3.45 8.73
C CYS A 43 -1.55 -1.96 8.56
N VAL A 44 -0.77 -1.67 7.52
CA VAL A 44 -0.36 -0.29 7.20
C VAL A 44 -1.57 0.54 6.80
N ALA A 45 -2.47 -0.01 5.98
CA ALA A 45 -3.68 0.68 5.56
C ALA A 45 -4.57 1.06 6.75
N GLY A 46 -4.79 0.13 7.70
CA GLY A 46 -5.52 0.43 8.93
C GLY A 46 -4.83 1.49 9.80
N ALA A 47 -3.50 1.44 9.90
CA ALA A 47 -2.74 2.44 10.66
C ALA A 47 -2.83 3.85 10.04
N VAL A 48 -2.83 3.95 8.70
CA VAL A 48 -3.04 5.23 7.99
C VAL A 48 -4.46 5.74 8.16
N ALA A 49 -5.47 4.86 8.09
CA ALA A 49 -6.85 5.25 8.31
C ALA A 49 -7.07 5.81 9.73
N LEU A 50 -6.47 5.18 10.75
CA LEU A 50 -6.46 5.68 12.12
C LEU A 50 -5.73 7.03 12.22
N HIS A 51 -4.55 7.17 11.60
CA HIS A 51 -3.82 8.44 11.57
C HIS A 51 -4.68 9.58 11.02
N GLN A 52 -5.34 9.35 9.87
CA GLN A 52 -6.21 10.33 9.23
C GLN A 52 -7.38 10.73 10.15
N GLN A 53 -7.98 9.79 10.87
CA GLN A 53 -9.04 10.10 11.83
C GLN A 53 -8.53 10.92 13.03
N LEU A 54 -7.39 10.54 13.60
CA LEU A 54 -6.78 11.29 14.70
C LEU A 54 -6.43 12.71 14.29
N PHE A 55 -5.93 12.88 13.06
CA PHE A 55 -5.67 14.20 12.50
C PHE A 55 -6.95 15.02 12.34
N ALA A 56 -8.03 14.44 11.81
CA ALA A 56 -9.32 15.13 11.69
C ALA A 56 -9.90 15.56 13.05
N MET A 57 -9.76 14.72 14.09
CA MET A 57 -10.17 15.07 15.45
C MET A 57 -9.33 16.20 16.03
N TRP A 58 -8.01 16.19 15.80
CA TRP A 58 -7.13 17.28 16.20
C TRP A 58 -7.39 18.59 15.45
N GLU A 59 -7.77 18.53 14.17
CA GLU A 59 -8.17 19.73 13.41
C GLU A 59 -9.48 20.33 13.95
N ALA A 60 -10.42 19.48 14.38
CA ALA A 60 -11.66 19.91 15.01
C ALA A 60 -11.46 20.46 16.43
N ASP A 61 -10.55 19.85 17.20
CA ASP A 61 -10.17 20.26 18.54
C ASP A 61 -8.67 20.04 18.79
N PRO A 62 -7.84 21.10 18.73
CA PRO A 62 -6.40 20.97 18.99
C PRO A 62 -6.05 20.56 20.42
N ALA A 63 -6.99 20.66 21.37
CA ALA A 63 -6.82 20.17 22.74
C ALA A 63 -7.06 18.64 22.83
N PHE A 64 -7.68 18.03 21.82
CA PHE A 64 -7.82 16.59 21.73
C PHE A 64 -6.46 15.93 21.52
N VAL A 65 -6.01 15.21 22.54
CA VAL A 65 -4.82 14.36 22.47
C VAL A 65 -5.17 13.01 23.10
N PRO A 66 -5.23 11.92 22.32
CA PRO A 66 -5.49 10.61 22.89
C PRO A 66 -4.32 10.17 23.78
N GLU A 67 -4.61 9.49 24.89
CA GLU A 67 -3.61 9.00 25.84
C GLU A 67 -2.53 8.11 25.20
N PHE A 68 -2.89 7.43 24.11
CA PHE A 68 -1.99 6.53 23.40
C PHE A 68 -1.18 7.21 22.29
N ARG A 69 -1.26 8.55 22.11
CA ARG A 69 -0.62 9.28 21.01
C ARG A 69 0.84 8.91 20.82
N ASP A 70 1.63 8.92 21.90
CA ASP A 70 3.06 8.70 21.82
C ASP A 70 3.38 7.25 21.41
N ALA A 71 2.70 6.28 22.02
CA ALA A 71 2.80 4.87 21.63
C ALA A 71 2.33 4.63 20.19
N PHE A 72 1.35 5.40 19.73
CA PHE A 72 0.87 5.35 18.35
C PHE A 72 1.93 5.86 17.37
N GLN A 73 2.55 7.00 17.64
CA GLN A 73 3.57 7.56 16.74
C GLN A 73 4.74 6.59 16.51
N ASP A 74 5.23 5.95 17.58
CA ASP A 74 6.30 4.96 17.48
C ASP A 74 5.90 3.74 16.63
N LYS A 75 4.74 3.14 16.92
CA LYS A 75 4.24 1.98 16.17
C LYS A 75 3.90 2.34 14.72
N PHE A 76 3.34 3.52 14.50
CA PHE A 76 2.98 4.03 13.18
C PHE A 76 4.22 4.25 12.31
N ALA A 77 5.25 4.91 12.84
CA ALA A 77 6.51 5.12 12.13
C ALA A 77 7.14 3.80 11.67
N ARG A 78 7.09 2.78 12.52
CA ARG A 78 7.58 1.44 12.20
C ARG A 78 6.74 0.76 11.11
N LEU A 79 5.41 0.83 11.17
CA LEU A 79 4.54 0.29 10.13
C LEU A 79 4.73 1.00 8.77
N ILE A 80 4.85 2.32 8.74
CA ILE A 80 5.06 3.09 7.50
C ILE A 80 6.41 2.80 6.84
N SER A 81 7.40 2.35 7.61
CA SER A 81 8.67 1.89 7.03
C SER A 81 8.49 0.72 6.05
N ILE A 82 7.45 -0.12 6.25
CA ILE A 82 7.10 -1.22 5.36
C ILE A 82 6.67 -0.67 3.98
N THR A 83 5.92 0.42 3.94
CA THR A 83 5.49 1.07 2.70
C THR A 83 6.68 1.62 1.92
N ARG A 84 7.68 2.20 2.60
CA ARG A 84 8.92 2.63 1.95
C ARG A 84 9.64 1.44 1.31
N ALA A 85 9.79 0.33 2.04
CA ALA A 85 10.41 -0.89 1.53
C ALA A 85 9.68 -1.43 0.28
N LEU A 86 8.34 -1.39 0.28
CA LEU A 86 7.48 -1.81 -0.83
C LEU A 86 7.54 -0.87 -2.04
N ASN A 87 7.80 0.43 -1.84
CA ASN A 87 7.95 1.41 -2.91
C ASN A 87 9.37 1.42 -3.51
N THR A 88 10.39 1.05 -2.72
CA THR A 88 11.79 1.02 -3.19
C THR A 88 12.17 -0.25 -3.91
N SER A 89 11.51 -1.38 -3.63
CA SER A 89 11.55 -2.47 -4.59
C SER A 89 10.87 -1.95 -5.86
N HIS A 90 11.42 -2.24 -7.05
CA HIS A 90 10.71 -2.05 -8.31
C HIS A 90 9.52 -3.03 -8.42
N ASP A 91 8.78 -3.19 -7.32
CA ASP A 91 7.78 -4.20 -7.15
C ASP A 91 6.54 -3.81 -7.90
N ARG A 92 6.14 -4.79 -8.72
CA ARG A 92 4.99 -4.87 -9.60
C ARG A 92 3.64 -4.85 -8.83
N HIS A 93 3.65 -4.36 -7.58
CA HIS A 93 2.63 -4.55 -6.57
C HIS A 93 2.07 -3.24 -5.99
N ALA A 94 2.59 -2.07 -6.41
CA ALA A 94 1.98 -0.77 -6.07
C ALA A 94 0.49 -0.72 -6.43
N ALA A 95 0.11 -1.38 -7.53
CA ALA A 95 -1.29 -1.53 -7.97
C ALA A 95 -2.18 -2.33 -6.99
N ALA A 96 -1.60 -3.19 -6.14
CA ALA A 96 -2.32 -3.97 -5.13
C ALA A 96 -2.41 -3.25 -3.77
N ILE A 97 -1.54 -2.27 -3.52
CA ILE A 97 -1.56 -1.47 -2.27
C ILE A 97 -2.75 -0.52 -2.28
N ARG A 98 -2.94 0.22 -3.38
CA ARG A 98 -3.98 1.25 -3.48
C ARG A 98 -5.40 0.75 -3.17
N PRO A 99 -5.86 -0.41 -3.71
CA PRO A 99 -7.18 -0.94 -3.36
C PRO A 99 -7.36 -1.18 -1.86
N LEU A 100 -6.34 -1.71 -1.18
CA LEU A 100 -6.39 -1.98 0.26
C LEU A 100 -6.42 -0.70 1.10
N MET A 101 -5.71 0.35 0.65
CA MET A 101 -5.79 1.68 1.27
C MET A 101 -7.20 2.26 1.14
N VAL A 102 -7.79 2.21 -0.06
CA VAL A 102 -9.15 2.71 -0.31
C VAL A 102 -10.19 1.90 0.49
N GLU A 103 -10.03 0.59 0.59
CA GLU A 103 -10.89 -0.27 1.41
C GLU A 103 -10.84 0.13 2.89
N ALA A 104 -9.64 0.36 3.43
CA ALA A 104 -9.47 0.79 4.82
C ALA A 104 -10.04 2.21 5.08
N GLU A 105 -9.84 3.15 4.15
CA GLU A 105 -10.43 4.49 4.21
C GLU A 105 -11.96 4.42 4.16
N THR A 106 -12.52 3.62 3.26
CA THR A 106 -13.97 3.42 3.15
C THR A 106 -14.55 2.80 4.44
N ALA A 107 -13.87 1.80 5.00
CA ALA A 107 -14.28 1.15 6.25
C ALA A 107 -14.22 2.12 7.44
N ARG A 108 -13.18 2.97 7.50
CA ARG A 108 -13.12 4.06 8.49
C ARG A 108 -14.32 4.98 8.34
N ASP A 109 -14.59 5.49 7.13
CA ASP A 109 -15.63 6.51 6.93
C ASP A 109 -17.00 6.01 7.39
N GLN A 110 -17.30 4.75 7.11
CA GLN A 110 -18.53 4.08 7.58
C GLN A 110 -18.57 3.95 9.12
N ALA A 111 -17.45 3.55 9.74
CA ALA A 111 -17.37 3.36 11.17
C ALA A 111 -17.44 4.69 11.94
N VAL A 112 -16.71 5.71 11.47
CA VAL A 112 -16.66 7.05 12.07
C VAL A 112 -18.01 7.74 11.97
N ALA A 113 -18.75 7.57 10.87
CA ALA A 113 -20.10 8.12 10.73
C ALA A 113 -21.08 7.62 11.81
N THR A 114 -20.78 6.47 12.42
CA THR A 114 -21.62 5.85 13.45
C THR A 114 -21.11 6.15 14.87
N ASP A 115 -19.81 5.99 15.10
CA ASP A 115 -19.18 6.04 16.42
C ASP A 115 -17.69 6.44 16.28
N PRO A 116 -17.37 7.75 16.23
CA PRO A 116 -16.00 8.24 16.03
C PRO A 116 -15.04 7.78 17.14
N ASP A 117 -15.43 7.94 18.40
CA ASP A 117 -14.57 7.65 19.55
C ASP A 117 -14.34 6.15 19.70
N GLY A 118 -15.39 5.33 19.55
CA GLY A 118 -15.24 3.89 19.59
C GLY A 118 -14.51 3.34 18.37
N TYR A 119 -14.58 3.99 17.19
CA TYR A 119 -13.71 3.65 16.07
C TYR A 119 -12.24 3.82 16.45
N VAL A 120 -11.86 4.96 17.03
CA VAL A 120 -10.48 5.25 17.42
C VAL A 120 -9.93 4.19 18.39
N GLN A 121 -10.70 3.83 19.42
CA GLN A 121 -10.28 2.80 20.37
C GLN A 121 -10.11 1.41 19.71
N ARG A 122 -11.07 1.00 18.87
CA ARG A 122 -11.03 -0.30 18.18
C ARG A 122 -9.88 -0.37 17.17
N ALA A 123 -9.72 0.67 16.35
CA ALA A 123 -8.67 0.76 15.36
C ALA A 123 -7.28 0.79 16.00
N TRP A 124 -7.14 1.47 17.16
CA TRP A 124 -5.90 1.44 17.94
C TRP A 124 -5.56 0.02 18.41
N ALA A 125 -6.50 -0.67 19.06
CA ALA A 125 -6.29 -2.04 19.55
C ALA A 125 -5.96 -3.02 18.41
N GLU A 126 -6.60 -2.86 17.25
CA GLU A 126 -6.29 -3.65 16.06
C GLU A 126 -4.90 -3.35 15.49
N MET A 127 -4.53 -2.08 15.37
CA MET A 127 -3.20 -1.66 14.94
C MET A 127 -2.12 -2.20 15.87
N GLN A 128 -2.31 -2.14 17.20
CA GLN A 128 -1.36 -2.69 18.16
C GLN A 128 -1.16 -4.19 17.96
N ARG A 129 -2.24 -4.97 17.92
CA ARG A 129 -2.18 -6.42 17.69
C ARG A 129 -1.46 -6.74 16.37
N CYS A 130 -1.74 -5.96 15.34
CA CYS A 130 -1.16 -6.17 14.03
C CYS A 130 0.34 -5.83 13.98
N HIS A 131 0.75 -4.71 14.57
CA HIS A 131 2.15 -4.35 14.74
C HIS A 131 2.90 -5.47 15.49
N ASP A 132 2.36 -5.93 16.60
CA ASP A 132 3.02 -6.92 17.45
C ASP A 132 3.11 -8.27 16.71
N ALA A 133 2.08 -8.67 15.97
CA ALA A 133 2.13 -9.88 15.13
C ALA A 133 3.20 -9.82 14.04
N ILE A 134 3.42 -8.65 13.42
CA ILE A 134 4.45 -8.47 12.39
C ILE A 134 5.84 -8.52 13.01
N PHE A 135 6.08 -7.76 14.07
CA PHE A 135 7.45 -7.54 14.59
C PHE A 135 7.87 -8.49 15.71
N ALA A 136 6.95 -9.21 16.37
CA ALA A 136 7.31 -10.32 17.26
C ALA A 136 7.95 -11.48 16.46
N GLN A 137 7.52 -11.68 15.21
CA GLN A 137 8.10 -12.69 14.33
C GLN A 137 9.52 -12.32 13.87
N ASP A 138 9.83 -11.03 13.75
CA ASP A 138 11.17 -10.57 13.39
C ASP A 138 12.15 -10.79 14.55
N ALA A 139 11.72 -10.54 15.78
CA ALA A 139 12.53 -10.81 16.98
C ALA A 139 12.78 -12.31 17.22
N ALA A 140 11.88 -13.19 16.76
CA ALA A 140 12.04 -14.64 16.89
C ALA A 140 12.93 -15.28 15.80
N ARG A 141 13.33 -14.50 14.78
CA ARG A 141 14.21 -14.96 13.67
C ARG A 141 15.66 -14.49 13.81
N THR A 142 15.94 -13.61 14.77
CA THR A 142 17.28 -13.16 15.17
C THR A 142 17.76 -13.95 16.37
#